data_AF-A0A938FJK1-F1
#
_entry.id   AF-A0A938FJK1-F1
#
_cell.length_a   1.000
_cell.length_b   1.000
_cell.length_c   1.000
_cell.angle_alpha   90.00
_cell.angle_beta   90.00
_cell.angle_gamma   90.00
#
_symmetry.space_group_name_H-M   'P 1'
#
loop_
_entity.id
_entity.type
_entity.pdbx_description
1 polymer ?
#
loop_
_entity_poly.entity_id
_entity_poly.type
_entity_poly.pdbx_seq_one_letter_code
_entity_poly.pdbx_strand_id
1 'polypeptide(L)' 'MTDALIQYRVAKGKKEEIVEGPDDAAVVVAIAAGDLPLGANIAYMRGKLKATGHSGVLLRALASGEIDRVLSAIASRL' A
#
# COMPACT_ATOMS: atom_id res chain seq x y z
N MET A 1 17.53 1.91 -9.29
CA MET A 1 16.72 0.68 -9.31
C MET A 1 16.28 0.42 -7.88
N THR A 2 15.04 0.80 -7.57
CA THR A 2 14.46 0.64 -6.23
C THR A 2 12.95 0.36 -6.27
N ASP A 3 12.31 0.63 -7.42
CA ASP A 3 11.12 -0.08 -7.88
C ASP A 3 11.37 -1.60 -7.91
N ALA A 4 10.60 -2.43 -7.21
CA ALA A 4 9.70 -2.08 -6.12
C ALA A 4 9.72 -3.20 -5.08
N LEU A 5 10.25 -2.94 -3.88
CA LEU A 5 10.22 -3.92 -2.79
C LEU A 5 8.82 -4.09 -2.16
N ILE A 6 7.81 -3.40 -2.69
CA ILE A 6 6.45 -3.35 -2.16
C ILE A 6 5.44 -3.69 -3.26
N GLN A 7 4.58 -4.68 -3.00
CA GLN A 7 3.34 -4.90 -3.73
C GLN A 7 2.20 -4.19 -3.00
N TYR A 8 1.38 -3.44 -3.73
CA TYR A 8 0.22 -2.71 -3.24
C TYR A 8 -1.05 -3.43 -3.67
N ARG A 9 -1.96 -3.68 -2.73
CA ARG A 9 -3.22 -4.39 -2.94
C ARG A 9 -4.38 -3.53 -2.44
N VAL A 10 -5.16 -2.99 -3.37
CA VAL A 10 -6.25 -2.05 -3.07
C VAL A 10 -7.58 -2.70 -3.39
N ALA A 11 -8.33 -3.09 -2.35
CA ALA A 11 -9.64 -3.69 -2.50
C ALA A 11 -10.71 -2.63 -2.82
N LYS A 12 -11.24 -2.63 -4.05
CA LYS A 12 -12.37 -1.80 -4.49
C LYS A 12 -13.71 -2.32 -3.96
N GLY A 13 -13.84 -3.63 -3.80
CA GLY A 13 -15.07 -4.27 -3.35
C GLY A 13 -14.88 -5.75 -3.00
N LYS A 14 -15.97 -6.49 -2.81
CA LYS A 14 -15.92 -7.91 -2.35
C LYS A 14 -15.18 -8.89 -3.28
N LYS A 15 -14.94 -8.53 -4.54
CA LYS A 15 -14.30 -9.38 -5.56
C LYS A 15 -13.33 -8.64 -6.49
N GLU A 16 -13.05 -7.36 -6.21
CA GLU A 16 -12.29 -6.50 -7.10
C GLU A 16 -11.14 -5.85 -6.33
N GLU A 17 -9.93 -6.09 -6.81
CA GLU A 17 -8.66 -5.69 -6.22
C GLU A 17 -7.77 -5.12 -7.33
N ILE A 18 -7.13 -3.98 -7.09
CA ILE A 18 -5.97 -3.54 -7.88
C ILE A 18 -4.72 -4.09 -7.19
N VAL A 19 -3.86 -4.73 -7.97
CA VAL A 19 -2.51 -5.14 -7.54
C VAL A 19 -1.49 -4.34 -8.35
N GLU A 20 -0.53 -3.71 -7.68
CA GLU A 20 0.62 -3.03 -8.30
C GLU A 20 1.93 -3.42 -7.62
N GLY A 21 3.04 -3.40 -8.35
CA GLY A 21 4.34 -3.91 -7.88
C GLY A 21 4.51 -5.41 -8.13
N PRO A 22 5.73 -5.95 -7.92
CA PRO A 22 6.09 -7.31 -8.34
C PRO A 22 5.48 -8.38 -7.44
N ASP A 23 5.38 -9.61 -7.97
CA ASP A 23 4.84 -10.77 -7.25
C ASP A 23 5.78 -11.30 -6.15
N ASP A 24 7.09 -11.04 -6.26
CA ASP A 24 8.12 -11.40 -5.30
C ASP A 24 8.52 -10.23 -4.37
N ALA A 25 7.65 -9.23 -4.22
CA ALA A 25 7.89 -8.08 -3.35
C ALA A 25 8.22 -8.47 -1.91
N ALA A 26 9.26 -7.85 -1.34
CA ALA A 26 9.69 -8.07 0.04
C ALA A 26 8.68 -7.59 1.11
N VAL A 27 7.69 -6.79 0.71
CA VAL A 27 6.53 -6.38 1.49
C VAL A 27 5.28 -6.42 0.61
N VAL A 28 4.18 -6.96 1.11
CA VAL A 28 2.84 -6.78 0.54
C VAL A 28 2.04 -5.86 1.45
N VAL A 29 1.52 -4.76 0.90
CA VAL A 29 0.65 -3.79 1.56
C VAL A 29 -0.77 -3.95 1.06
N ALA A 30 -1.74 -4.10 1.95
CA ALA A 30 -3.16 -4.24 1.62
C ALA A 30 -4.02 -3.18 2.31
N ILE A 31 -4.93 -2.54 1.57
CA ILE A 31 -5.84 -1.50 2.09
C ILE A 31 -7.18 -1.52 1.31
N ALA A 32 -8.28 -1.13 1.95
CA ALA A 32 -9.56 -0.92 1.26
C ALA A 32 -9.59 0.44 0.57
N ALA A 33 -10.19 0.53 -0.62
CA ALA A 33 -10.31 1.79 -1.37
C ALA A 33 -10.94 2.93 -0.54
N GLY A 34 -11.97 2.62 0.26
CA GLY A 34 -12.62 3.59 1.14
C GLY A 34 -11.77 4.07 2.33
N ASP A 35 -10.66 3.40 2.66
CA ASP A 35 -9.72 3.81 3.71
C ASP A 35 -8.54 4.64 3.15
N LEU A 36 -8.39 4.77 1.82
CA LEU A 36 -7.31 5.57 1.18
C LEU A 36 -7.28 7.04 1.62
N PRO A 37 -8.41 7.77 1.80
CA PRO A 37 -8.39 9.16 2.23
C PRO A 37 -7.82 9.39 3.65
N LEU A 38 -7.55 8.33 4.42
CA LEU A 38 -6.88 8.44 5.73
C LEU A 38 -5.39 8.77 5.59
N GLY A 39 -4.76 8.47 4.45
CA GLY A 39 -3.30 8.45 4.30
C GLY A 39 -2.67 7.19 4.93
N ALA A 40 -1.56 6.74 4.36
CA ALA A 40 -0.93 5.44 4.66
C ALA A 40 -0.52 5.30 6.13
N ASN A 41 0.06 6.35 6.71
CA ASN A 41 0.51 6.35 8.10
C ASN A 41 -0.66 6.18 9.09
N ILE A 42 -1.75 6.94 8.93
CA ILE A 42 -2.94 6.83 9.78
C ILE A 42 -3.68 5.52 9.53
N ALA A 43 -3.79 5.08 8.27
CA ALA A 43 -4.37 3.80 7.93
C ALA A 43 -3.60 2.64 8.57
N TYR A 44 -2.26 2.69 8.60
CA TYR A 44 -1.41 1.69 9.26
C TYR A 44 -1.61 1.69 10.78
N MET A 45 -1.54 2.86 11.42
CA MET A 45 -1.78 3.00 12.87
C MET A 45 -3.17 2.52 13.30
N ARG A 46 -4.20 2.72 12.47
CA ARG A 46 -5.57 2.23 12.72
C ARG A 46 -5.79 0.78 12.26
N GLY A 47 -4.75 0.10 11.79
CA GLY A 47 -4.80 -1.28 11.31
C GLY A 47 -5.66 -1.49 10.05
N LYS A 48 -5.96 -0.43 9.30
CA LYS A 48 -6.67 -0.45 8.00
C LYS A 48 -5.74 -0.73 6.82
N LEU A 49 -4.52 -0.21 6.87
CA LEU A 49 -3.42 -0.65 6.02
C LEU A 49 -2.75 -1.82 6.73
N LYS A 50 -2.83 -3.01 6.13
CA LYS A 50 -2.08 -4.19 6.55
C LYS A 50 -0.79 -4.27 5.76
N ALA A 51 0.24 -4.85 6.38
CA ALA A 51 1.50 -5.14 5.72
C ALA A 51 1.98 -6.53 6.13
N THR A 52 2.68 -7.23 5.24
CA THR A 52 3.31 -8.52 5.48
C THR A 52 4.64 -8.55 4.76
N GLY A 53 5.71 -9.02 5.42
CA GLY A 53 7.08 -8.98 4.90
C GLY A 53 8.03 -8.19 5.79
N HIS A 54 9.09 -7.62 5.20
CA HIS A 54 10.16 -7.00 5.97
C HIS A 54 9.80 -5.60 6.52
N SER A 55 9.52 -5.51 7.83
CA SER A 55 9.09 -4.27 8.50
C SER A 55 10.03 -3.07 8.30
N GLY A 56 11.34 -3.29 8.12
CA GLY A 56 12.30 -2.21 7.83
C GLY A 56 12.07 -1.52 6.48
N VAL A 57 11.58 -2.25 5.46
CA VAL A 57 11.19 -1.69 4.16
C VAL A 57 9.90 -0.89 4.32
N LEU A 58 8.88 -1.47 4.97
CA LEU A 58 7.61 -0.81 5.24
C LEU A 58 7.79 0.53 5.97
N LEU A 59 8.54 0.54 7.08
CA LEU A 59 8.74 1.74 7.88
C LEU A 59 9.51 2.83 7.11
N ARG A 60 10.47 2.45 6.26
CA ARG A 60 11.17 3.41 5.37
C ARG A 60 10.24 4.00 4.31
N ALA A 61 9.36 3.20 3.72
CA ALA A 61 8.41 3.64 2.70
C ALA A 61 7.26 4.49 3.29
N LEU A 62 6.83 4.21 4.52
CA LEU A 62 5.93 5.06 5.31
C LEU A 62 6.58 6.41 5.66
N ALA A 63 7.82 6.39 6.16
CA ALA A 63 8.54 7.60 6.57
C ALA A 63 8.93 8.52 5.40
N SER A 64 9.13 7.96 4.20
CA SER A 64 9.44 8.72 2.97
C SER A 64 8.21 9.15 2.17
N GLY A 65 6.99 8.81 2.63
CA GLY A 65 5.75 9.08 1.91
C GLY A 65 5.68 8.42 0.51
N GLU A 66 6.42 7.34 0.30
CA GLU A 66 6.40 6.56 -0.94
C GLU A 66 5.06 5.85 -1.10
N ILE A 67 4.57 5.24 -0.03
CA ILE A 67 3.28 4.56 0.00
C ILE A 67 2.12 5.54 -0.28
N ASP A 68 2.13 6.73 0.34
CA ASP A 68 1.10 7.76 0.08
C ASP A 68 1.09 8.22 -1.40
N ARG A 69 2.26 8.34 -2.04
CA ARG A 69 2.37 8.70 -3.46
C ARG A 69 1.80 7.61 -4.37
N VAL A 70 2.17 6.35 -4.16
CA VAL A 70 1.65 5.22 -4.96
C VAL A 70 0.14 5.03 -4.73
N LEU A 71 -0.30 5.03 -3.48
CA LEU A 71 -1.73 4.92 -3.15
C LEU A 71 -2.57 6.07 -3.74
N SER A 72 -2.03 7.29 -3.83
CA SER A 72 -2.68 8.42 -4.50
C SER A 72 -2.77 8.23 -6.02
N ALA A 73 -1.71 7.70 -6.64
CA ALA A 73 -1.70 7.37 -8.07
C ALA A 73 -2.65 6.20 -8.40
N ILE A 74 -2.84 5.25 -7.48
CA ILE A 74 -3.89 4.23 -7.58
C ILE A 74 -5.27 4.88 -7.43
N ALA A 75 -5.46 5.75 -6.42
CA ALA A 75 -6.73 6.42 -6.13
C ALA A 75 -7.29 7.21 -7.32
N SER A 76 -6.43 7.84 -8.14
CA SER A 76 -6.85 8.61 -9.32
C SER A 76 -7.47 7.79 -10.47
N ARG A 77 -7.53 6.46 -10.35
CA ARG A 77 -8.02 5.50 -11.35
C ARG A 77 -8.82 4.36 -10.71
N LEU A 78 -9.48 4.67 -9.59
CA LEU A 78 -10.46 3.79 -8.94
C LEU A 78 -11.85 3.95 -9.54
#